data_AF-A0A7S0F852-F1
#
_entry.id   AF-A0A7S0F852-F1
#
_cell.length_a   1.000
_cell.length_b   1.000
_cell.length_c   1.000
_cell.angle_alpha   90.00
_cell.angle_beta   90.00
_cell.angle_gamma   90.00
#
_symmetry.space_group_name_H-M   'P 1'
#
loop_
_entity.id
_entity.type
_entity.pdbx_description
1 polymer ?
#
loop_
_entity_poly.entity_id
_entity_poly.type
_entity_poly.pdbx_seq_one_letter_code
_entity_poly.pdbx_strand_id
1 'polypeptide(L)'
;PEAMGPVAEHVVELHREMGVPIVKLQAVDAQGLLRHIPRDADGKLTSVGSIRGRRAPPCLFVKRNCCRKGILCQFSHLPQEGRGSQPPETTPRQGEHDGNVKEPAERARLGEDAAVRARGALAVKPGRS
;
A
#
# COMPACT_ATOMS: atom_id res chain seq x y z
N PRO A 1 21.41 13.25 15.93
CA PRO A 1 21.09 11.80 16.03
C PRO A 1 20.00 11.60 17.08
N GLU A 2 18.76 11.64 16.63
CA GLU A 2 17.61 11.46 17.52
C GLU A 2 17.57 9.98 17.93
N ALA A 3 17.76 9.73 19.22
CA ALA A 3 17.67 8.39 19.78
C ALA A 3 16.22 7.90 19.64
N MET A 4 15.96 7.09 18.62
CA MET A 4 14.69 6.39 18.48
C MET A 4 14.54 5.51 19.73
N GLY A 5 13.52 5.76 20.54
CA GLY A 5 13.27 5.04 21.79
C GLY A 5 13.17 3.52 21.60
N PRO A 6 13.18 2.74 22.69
CA PRO A 6 13.11 1.29 22.61
C PRO A 6 11.88 0.87 21.79
N VAL A 7 12.12 0.07 20.75
CA VAL A 7 11.04 -0.49 19.94
C VAL A 7 10.26 -1.46 20.81
N ALA A 8 8.94 -1.26 20.91
CA ALA A 8 8.10 -2.15 21.68
C ALA A 8 8.14 -3.58 21.12
N GLU A 9 8.27 -4.59 21.97
CA GLU A 9 8.46 -5.99 21.54
C GLU A 9 7.33 -6.50 20.64
N HIS A 10 6.09 -6.08 20.89
CA HIS A 10 4.94 -6.47 20.07
C HIS A 10 5.05 -5.99 18.62
N VAL A 11 5.72 -4.87 18.38
CA VAL A 11 5.95 -4.37 17.01
C VAL A 11 6.91 -5.27 16.24
N VAL A 12 7.92 -5.82 16.93
CA VAL A 12 8.88 -6.75 16.34
C VAL A 12 8.22 -8.09 16.02
N GLU A 13 7.33 -8.58 16.88
CA GLU A 13 6.56 -9.80 16.64
C GLU A 13 5.65 -9.66 15.42
N LEU A 14 4.89 -8.56 15.33
CA LEU A 14 4.03 -8.27 14.17
C LEU A 14 4.81 -8.13 12.86
N HIS A 15 6.03 -7.59 12.92
CA HIS A 15 6.92 -7.54 11.75
C HIS A 15 7.26 -8.95 11.25
N ARG A 16 7.58 -9.87 12.17
CA ARG A 16 7.91 -11.27 11.82
C ARG A 16 6.71 -12.03 11.27
N GLU A 17 5.53 -11.83 11.87
CA GLU A 17 4.31 -12.52 11.44
C GLU A 17 3.85 -12.06 10.06
N MET A 18 3.91 -10.75 9.80
CA MET A 18 3.23 -10.16 8.64
C MET A 18 4.16 -9.60 7.56
N GLY A 19 5.47 -9.56 7.81
CA GLY A 19 6.46 -8.99 6.89
C GLY A 19 6.33 -7.49 6.66
N VAL A 20 5.56 -6.77 7.50
CA VAL A 20 5.37 -5.31 7.38
C VAL A 20 6.55 -4.59 8.01
N PRO A 21 7.23 -3.63 7.34
CA PRO A 21 8.39 -2.95 7.89
C PRO A 21 8.14 -2.34 9.28
N ILE A 22 9.07 -2.57 10.22
CA ILE A 22 9.00 -2.09 11.62
C ILE A 22 8.65 -0.60 11.69
N VAL A 23 9.29 0.24 10.86
CA VAL A 23 9.06 1.69 10.82
C VAL A 23 7.59 2.03 10.60
N LYS A 24 6.89 1.28 9.75
CA LYS A 24 5.45 1.50 9.50
C LYS A 24 4.60 1.03 10.67
N LEU A 25 4.94 -0.09 11.29
CA LEU A 25 4.23 -0.59 12.47
C LEU A 25 4.40 0.36 13.66
N GLN A 26 5.61 0.87 13.91
CA GLN A 26 5.86 1.90 14.92
C GLN A 26 5.04 3.16 14.67
N ALA A 27 4.90 3.61 13.41
CA ALA A 27 4.08 4.77 13.09
C ALA A 27 2.60 4.56 13.42
N VAL A 28 2.08 3.33 13.27
CA VAL A 28 0.70 2.97 13.66
C VAL A 28 0.56 2.78 15.16
N ASP A 29 1.59 2.25 15.81
CA ASP A 29 1.66 2.08 17.26
C ASP A 29 1.71 3.43 18.00
N ALA A 30 2.50 4.38 17.48
CA ALA A 30 2.59 5.75 18.00
C ALA A 30 1.25 6.50 17.90
N GLN A 31 0.42 6.17 16.91
CA GLN A 31 -0.97 6.65 16.81
C GLN A 31 -1.92 5.94 17.77
N GLY A 32 -1.44 4.92 18.49
CA GLY A 32 -2.23 4.09 19.39
C GLY A 32 -3.25 3.23 18.65
N LEU A 33 -3.12 3.02 17.34
CA LEU A 33 -4.11 2.30 16.54
C LEU A 33 -3.95 0.78 16.65
N LEU A 34 -2.73 0.27 16.84
CA LEU A 34 -2.48 -1.18 16.92
C LEU A 34 -3.34 -1.88 17.97
N ARG A 35 -3.54 -1.27 19.14
CA ARG A 35 -4.39 -1.77 20.23
C ARG A 35 -5.90 -1.77 19.92
N HIS A 36 -6.34 -1.01 18.92
CA HIS A 36 -7.74 -0.94 18.52
C HIS A 36 -8.09 -1.84 17.33
N ILE A 37 -7.08 -2.46 16.69
CA ILE A 37 -7.31 -3.34 15.55
C ILE A 37 -7.92 -4.64 16.07
N PRO A 38 -9.14 -5.01 15.61
CA PRO A 38 -9.78 -6.23 16.04
C PRO A 38 -8.99 -7.45 15.55
N ARG A 39 -9.05 -8.51 16.36
CA ARG A 39 -8.50 -9.82 16.02
C ARG A 39 -9.55 -10.68 15.33
N ASP A 40 -9.12 -11.54 14.41
CA ASP A 40 -10.00 -12.50 13.75
C ASP A 40 -10.21 -13.77 14.61
N ALA A 41 -10.88 -14.78 14.06
CA ALA A 41 -11.19 -16.03 14.75
C ALA A 41 -9.94 -16.82 15.16
N ASP A 42 -8.85 -16.72 14.39
CA ASP A 42 -7.54 -17.31 14.68
C ASP A 42 -6.71 -16.46 15.67
N GLY A 43 -7.27 -15.33 16.14
CA GLY A 43 -6.59 -14.43 17.08
C GLY A 43 -5.53 -13.53 16.45
N LYS A 44 -5.40 -13.49 15.11
CA LYS A 44 -4.45 -12.62 14.42
C LYS A 44 -5.03 -11.23 14.20
N LEU A 45 -4.16 -10.22 14.08
CA LEU A 45 -4.60 -8.85 13.80
C LEU A 45 -5.11 -8.72 12.37
N THR A 46 -6.27 -8.06 12.23
CA THR A 46 -6.90 -7.87 10.92
C THR A 46 -6.28 -6.70 10.15
N SER A 47 -6.91 -5.52 10.19
CA SER A 47 -6.45 -4.32 9.50
C SER A 47 -6.93 -3.05 10.19
N VAL A 48 -6.22 -1.94 9.97
CA VAL A 48 -6.62 -0.60 10.43
C VAL A 48 -8.02 -0.23 9.92
N GLY A 49 -8.38 -0.64 8.70
CA GLY A 49 -9.72 -0.46 8.15
C GLY A 49 -10.82 -1.14 8.97
N SER A 50 -10.48 -2.22 9.69
CA SER A 50 -11.42 -2.98 10.51
C SER A 50 -11.76 -2.28 11.84
N ILE A 51 -11.00 -1.25 12.25
CA ILE A 51 -11.30 -0.43 13.43
C ILE A 51 -12.68 0.23 13.28
N ARG A 52 -13.08 0.60 12.06
CA ARG A 52 -14.41 1.18 11.76
C ARG A 52 -15.54 0.14 11.72
N GLY A 53 -15.23 -1.14 11.95
CA GLY A 53 -16.18 -2.25 12.01
C GLY A 53 -17.00 -2.42 10.72
N ARG A 54 -18.30 -2.69 10.88
CA ARG A 54 -19.24 -2.98 9.78
C ARG A 54 -19.46 -1.84 8.78
N ARG A 55 -19.02 -0.60 9.10
CA ARG A 55 -19.14 0.56 8.21
C ARG A 55 -18.00 0.69 7.21
N ALA A 56 -16.89 -0.03 7.42
CA ALA A 56 -15.78 0.01 6.47
C ALA A 56 -16.06 -0.88 5.24
N PRO A 57 -15.70 -0.43 4.04
CA PRO A 57 -15.73 -1.27 2.85
C PRO A 57 -14.78 -2.47 3.02
N PRO A 58 -15.19 -3.69 2.61
CA PRO A 58 -14.35 -4.87 2.71
C PRO A 58 -13.18 -4.78 1.72
N CYS A 59 -12.04 -5.34 2.10
CA CYS A 59 -10.89 -5.43 1.21
C CYS A 59 -11.17 -6.46 0.11
N LEU A 60 -11.07 -6.06 -1.16
CA LEU A 60 -11.27 -6.98 -2.29
C LEU A 60 -10.18 -8.07 -2.37
N PHE A 61 -9.01 -7.80 -1.79
CA PHE A 61 -7.84 -8.69 -1.86
C PHE A 61 -7.70 -9.63 -0.66
N VAL A 62 -8.43 -9.40 0.44
CA VAL A 62 -8.34 -10.26 1.65
C VAL A 62 -8.88 -11.65 1.37
N LYS A 63 -9.99 -11.76 0.62
CA LYS A 63 -10.61 -13.05 0.25
C LYS A 63 -9.70 -13.97 -0.56
N ARG A 64 -8.70 -13.40 -1.25
CA ARG A 64 -7.74 -14.14 -2.07
C ARG A 64 -6.40 -14.32 -1.35
N ASN A 65 -6.28 -13.94 -0.08
CA ASN A 65 -5.00 -13.86 0.65
C ASN A 65 -3.90 -13.09 -0.11
N CYS A 66 -4.28 -12.10 -0.91
CA CYS A 66 -3.38 -11.34 -1.79
C CYS A 66 -3.19 -9.88 -1.35
N CYS A 67 -3.69 -9.51 -0.17
CA CYS A 67 -3.59 -8.13 0.31
C CYS A 67 -2.16 -7.79 0.73
N ARG A 68 -1.44 -7.03 -0.11
CA ARG A 68 -0.07 -6.58 0.18
C ARG A 68 0.04 -5.54 1.29
N LYS A 69 -1.09 -4.94 1.72
CA LYS A 69 -1.11 -3.92 2.76
C LYS A 69 -1.13 -4.52 4.17
N GLY A 70 -1.55 -5.78 4.33
CA GLY A 70 -1.67 -6.44 5.63
C GLY A 70 -2.47 -5.60 6.63
N ILE A 71 -1.91 -5.39 7.83
CA ILE A 71 -2.53 -4.59 8.90
C ILE A 71 -2.73 -3.13 8.52
N LEU A 72 -1.93 -2.59 7.62
CA LEU A 72 -2.03 -1.20 7.18
C LEU A 72 -3.14 -0.98 6.15
N CYS A 73 -3.90 -2.02 5.80
CA CYS A 73 -5.01 -1.90 4.88
C CYS A 73 -6.09 -0.99 5.47
N GLN A 74 -6.50 0.02 4.70
CA GLN A 74 -7.59 0.94 5.09
C GLN A 74 -8.98 0.34 4.89
N PHE A 75 -9.05 -0.84 4.28
CA PHE A 75 -10.28 -1.60 4.07
C PHE A 75 -10.41 -2.71 5.13
N SER A 76 -11.64 -3.13 5.42
CA SER A 76 -11.88 -4.16 6.44
C SER A 76 -11.43 -5.54 5.95
N HIS A 77 -10.71 -6.26 6.81
CA HIS A 77 -10.35 -7.66 6.62
C HIS A 77 -11.28 -8.60 7.39
N LEU A 78 -12.28 -8.07 8.11
CA LEU A 78 -13.25 -8.88 8.84
C LEU A 78 -14.26 -9.52 7.87
N PRO A 79 -14.63 -10.80 8.10
CA PRO A 79 -15.75 -11.40 7.41
C PRO A 79 -17.03 -10.64 7.78
N GLN A 80 -17.69 -10.03 6.80
CA GLN A 80 -18.99 -9.42 7.00
C GLN A 80 -20.08 -10.50 6.86
N GLU A 81 -20.46 -11.09 7.99
CA GLU A 81 -21.63 -11.97 8.04
C GLU A 81 -22.90 -11.15 7.73
N GLY A 82 -23.62 -11.53 6.67
CA GLY A 82 -24.95 -10.99 6.33
C GLY A 82 -25.02 -10.02 5.15
N ARG A 83 -23.89 -9.62 4.53
CA ARG A 83 -23.91 -9.03 3.19
C ARG A 83 -23.36 -10.06 2.24
N GLY A 84 -24.27 -10.84 1.65
CA GLY A 84 -23.97 -11.79 0.59
C GLY A 84 -22.94 -11.16 -0.33
N SER A 85 -21.79 -11.81 -0.42
CA SER A 85 -20.78 -11.48 -1.40
C SER A 85 -21.32 -11.96 -2.74
N GLN A 86 -22.41 -11.36 -3.21
CA GLN A 86 -22.72 -11.47 -4.61
C GLN A 86 -21.49 -10.91 -5.31
N PRO A 87 -20.80 -11.70 -6.14
CA PRO A 87 -19.86 -11.11 -7.08
C PRO A 87 -20.61 -9.96 -7.77
N PRO A 88 -19.95 -8.83 -8.11
CA PRO A 88 -20.60 -7.90 -9.01
C PRO A 88 -21.07 -8.75 -10.18
N GLU A 89 -22.38 -8.84 -10.41
CA GLU A 89 -22.93 -9.53 -11.56
C GLU A 89 -22.21 -8.91 -12.75
N THR A 90 -21.23 -9.64 -13.27
CA THR A 90 -20.60 -9.32 -14.52
C THR A 90 -21.71 -9.53 -15.52
N THR A 91 -22.50 -8.48 -15.79
CA THR A 91 -23.31 -8.44 -17.00
C THR A 91 -22.37 -8.85 -18.12
N PRO A 92 -22.63 -9.96 -18.83
CA PRO A 92 -21.88 -10.30 -20.01
C PRO A 92 -22.00 -9.08 -20.93
N ARG A 93 -20.88 -8.40 -21.20
CA ARG A 93 -20.82 -7.45 -22.31
C ARG A 93 -20.87 -8.29 -23.58
N GLN A 94 -22.09 -8.67 -23.98
CA GLN A 94 -22.38 -9.04 -25.35
C GLN A 94 -22.27 -7.77 -26.21
N GLY A 95 -21.63 -7.92 -27.38
CA GLY A 95 -21.28 -6.86 -28.32
C GLY A 95 -19.77 -6.61 -28.29
N GLU A 96 -18.93 -7.38 -28.99
CA GLU A 96 -18.99 -7.63 -30.44
C GLU A 96 -19.38 -6.34 -31.18
N HIS A 97 -18.36 -5.52 -31.48
CA HIS A 97 -18.37 -4.86 -32.78
C HIS A 97 -16.97 -4.94 -33.39
N ASP A 98 -16.99 -5.71 -34.46
CA ASP A 98 -15.98 -6.01 -35.44
C ASP A 98 -15.38 -4.74 -36.06
N GLY A 99 -14.08 -4.82 -36.36
CA GLY A 99 -13.45 -4.14 -37.50
C GLY A 99 -13.46 -2.61 -37.54
N ASN A 100 -12.30 -1.98 -37.31
CA ASN A 100 -11.76 -1.16 -38.38
C ASN A 100 -10.23 -1.02 -38.31
N VAL A 101 -9.61 -1.55 -39.34
CA VAL A 101 -8.22 -1.42 -39.75
C VAL A 101 -7.84 0.04 -39.95
N LYS A 102 -6.65 0.43 -39.47
CA LYS A 102 -5.64 1.14 -40.27
C LYS A 102 -4.35 1.35 -39.47
N GLU A 103 -3.41 0.44 -39.65
CA GLU A 103 -2.03 0.87 -39.89
C GLU A 103 -2.04 1.76 -41.15
N PRO A 104 -1.31 2.89 -41.14
CA PRO A 104 0.01 2.81 -41.76
C PRO A 104 1.10 3.68 -41.12
N ALA A 105 2.31 3.09 -41.10
CA ALA A 105 3.55 3.58 -41.69
C ALA A 105 4.21 4.90 -41.21
N GLU A 106 5.51 4.71 -40.95
CA GLU A 106 6.64 5.56 -41.35
C GLU A 106 6.99 6.84 -40.57
N ARG A 107 8.24 6.79 -40.05
CA ARG A 107 9.29 7.83 -40.07
C ARG A 107 9.02 9.14 -39.31
N ALA A 108 9.88 9.40 -38.33
CA ALA A 108 10.94 10.40 -38.50
C ALA A 108 11.86 10.53 -37.26
N ARG A 109 13.18 10.40 -37.52
CA ARG A 109 14.29 11.28 -37.09
C ARG A 109 14.60 11.31 -35.57
N LEU A 110 15.73 10.74 -35.12
CA LEU A 110 17.09 11.34 -35.11
C LEU A 110 17.15 12.79 -34.57
N GLY A 111 17.96 12.96 -33.53
CA GLY A 111 18.33 14.20 -32.84
C GLY A 111 18.63 13.84 -31.37
N GLU A 112 19.82 13.37 -30.98
CA GLU A 112 21.14 14.04 -30.97
C GLU A 112 21.12 15.45 -30.36
N ASP A 113 22.14 15.69 -29.51
CA ASP A 113 22.64 16.96 -28.95
C ASP A 113 22.10 17.33 -27.55
N ALA A 114 22.78 16.97 -26.46
CA ALA A 114 24.08 17.43 -25.94
C ALA A 114 23.90 18.34 -24.70
N ALA A 115 24.35 17.80 -23.57
CA ALA A 115 25.12 18.47 -22.53
C ALA A 115 24.93 19.99 -22.35
N VAL A 116 23.94 20.41 -21.56
CA VAL A 116 24.05 21.71 -20.89
C VAL A 116 24.89 21.53 -19.62
N ARG A 117 26.10 22.09 -19.70
CA ARG A 117 26.99 22.32 -18.55
C ARG A 117 26.31 23.30 -17.61
N ALA A 118 26.28 22.99 -16.31
CA ALA A 118 26.23 24.02 -15.28
C ALA A 118 27.23 23.65 -14.18
N ARG A 119 28.35 24.36 -14.23
CA ARG A 119 29.34 24.50 -13.17
C ARG A 119 28.65 25.14 -11.95
N GLY A 120 28.93 24.62 -10.77
CA GLY A 120 28.50 25.20 -9.51
C GLY A 120 29.43 24.80 -8.37
N ALA A 121 30.67 25.28 -8.43
CA ALA A 121 31.56 25.35 -7.26
C ALA A 121 31.02 26.43 -6.29
N LEU A 122 31.09 26.16 -4.98
CA LEU A 122 31.11 27.07 -3.81
C LEU A 122 30.64 26.22 -2.61
N ALA A 123 31.21 26.23 -1.42
CA ALA A 123 32.45 26.75 -0.89
C ALA A 123 32.64 26.04 0.46
N VAL A 124 33.88 25.68 0.75
CA VAL A 124 34.35 25.26 2.07
C VAL A 124 34.07 26.37 3.11
N LYS A 125 33.55 25.99 4.28
CA LYS A 125 33.76 26.72 5.54
C LYS A 125 34.09 25.72 6.64
N PRO A 126 35.33 25.68 7.17
CA PRO A 126 35.61 25.13 8.48
C PRO A 126 35.64 26.29 9.49
N GLY A 127 34.88 26.17 10.56
CA GLY A 127 34.96 27.11 11.68
C GLY A 127 33.81 26.87 12.64
N ARG A 128 34.02 26.79 13.95
CA ARG A 128 35.21 27.03 14.78
C ARG A 128 35.06 26.22 16.06
N SER A 129 36.21 26.01 16.69
CA SER A 129 36.48 25.49 18.04
C SER A 129 35.58 26.06 19.13
#